data_AF-A0A4P6FDC9-F1
#
_entry.id   AF-A0A4P6FDC9-F1
#
_cell.length_a   1.000
_cell.length_b   1.000
_cell.length_c   1.000
_cell.angle_alpha   90.00
_cell.angle_beta   90.00
_cell.angle_gamma   90.00
#
_symmetry.space_group_name_H-M   'P 1'
#
loop_
_entity.id
_entity.type
_entity.pdbx_description
1 polymer ?
#
loop_
_entity_poly.entity_id
_entity_poly.type
_entity_poly.pdbx_seq_one_letter_code
_entity_poly.pdbx_strand_id
1 'polypeptide(L)'
;MRRWAAITSATAIVGVSALGAVGVPKAQNPAYADASNESGEHPMAPVADEVRAAIAADPGPAVTSGLSVAAVPFTGGAQVTVQGSQLDEITQVTVGGAPAQIVAADATTLTFAVPATSDTALGDVPVVFADETGEPAPVGTPAEIAATQQTSSVASVDSANVSTGSLAEIAAASAQVPAEASATAVLPRPATSLTLTYTTDPRIDAQVGYILAHWSNYNAGQYPVIDGYDCANFASQSLIERGWTMDGGWFYDANTGATSPSWTSSTAMRDWLYSRPDLATALDDSQRAQVKVGDIAQFDWDDSGDRDHTAIVTRVDHNPDGSTKVWVGSHTKDVDYWDVDVALASGGGSVYYFSLR
;
A
#
# COMPACT_ATOMS: atom_id res chain seq x y z
N MET A 1 61.02 1.23 -11.16
CA MET A 1 60.98 0.18 -12.22
C MET A 1 59.55 0.20 -12.76
N ARG A 2 59.32 0.48 -14.06
CA ARG A 2 58.93 -0.51 -15.12
C ARG A 2 57.78 -1.44 -14.65
N ARG A 3 56.59 -1.50 -15.28
CA ARG A 3 56.16 -1.16 -16.67
C ARG A 3 54.70 -0.68 -16.76
N TRP A 4 54.34 -0.06 -17.89
CA TRP A 4 52.96 0.10 -18.38
C TRP A 4 52.33 -1.24 -18.83
N ALA A 5 51.00 -1.29 -18.84
CA ALA A 5 50.22 -2.00 -19.86
C ALA A 5 48.84 -1.35 -20.01
N ALA A 6 48.54 -0.81 -21.20
CA ALA A 6 47.17 -0.51 -21.64
C ALA A 6 46.82 -1.51 -22.74
N ILE A 7 45.58 -1.99 -22.79
CA ILE A 7 45.06 -2.80 -23.91
C ILE A 7 43.72 -2.22 -24.33
N THR A 8 43.58 -2.05 -25.64
CA THR A 8 42.45 -1.44 -26.33
C THR A 8 41.68 -2.45 -27.17
N SER A 9 40.39 -2.18 -27.36
CA SER A 9 39.57 -2.51 -28.54
C SER A 9 39.28 -3.97 -28.92
N ALA A 10 37.98 -4.29 -29.04
CA ALA A 10 37.45 -5.07 -30.16
C ALA A 10 35.96 -4.75 -30.40
N THR A 11 35.65 -4.05 -31.49
CA THR A 11 34.29 -3.88 -32.01
C THR A 11 33.98 -5.03 -32.97
N ALA A 12 32.79 -5.64 -32.90
CA ALA A 12 32.32 -6.60 -33.89
C ALA A 12 30.94 -6.17 -34.43
N ILE A 13 30.92 -5.68 -35.67
CA ILE A 13 29.72 -5.47 -36.47
C ILE A 13 29.61 -6.65 -37.44
N VAL A 14 28.46 -7.32 -37.48
CA VAL A 14 28.07 -8.17 -38.61
C VAL A 14 26.60 -7.86 -38.93
N GLY A 15 26.36 -7.47 -40.18
CA GLY A 15 25.04 -7.59 -40.81
C GLY A 15 25.20 -8.35 -42.13
N VAL A 16 24.09 -8.76 -42.74
CA VAL A 16 23.78 -8.59 -44.17
C VAL A 16 22.41 -9.22 -44.52
N SER A 17 21.58 -8.35 -45.07
CA SER A 17 20.40 -8.45 -45.96
C SER A 17 20.08 -9.73 -46.76
N ALA A 18 18.77 -9.97 -46.98
CA ALA A 18 18.12 -10.21 -48.30
C ALA A 18 16.57 -10.37 -48.11
N LEU A 19 15.72 -9.45 -48.59
CA LEU A 19 15.09 -9.37 -49.93
C LEU A 19 13.93 -10.36 -50.19
N GLY A 20 12.72 -9.79 -50.38
CA GLY A 20 11.52 -10.45 -50.91
C GLY A 20 10.39 -9.44 -51.11
N ALA A 21 9.91 -9.28 -52.34
CA ALA A 21 8.91 -8.26 -52.73
C ALA A 21 7.82 -8.88 -53.63
N VAL A 22 6.91 -8.03 -54.17
CA VAL A 22 5.72 -8.32 -55.02
C VAL A 22 4.44 -8.53 -54.19
N GLY A 23 3.32 -7.84 -54.46
CA GLY A 23 3.09 -6.81 -55.48
C GLY A 23 1.73 -6.09 -55.36
N VAL A 24 1.56 -5.04 -56.15
CA VAL A 24 0.35 -4.20 -56.23
C VAL A 24 -0.41 -4.51 -57.53
N PRO A 25 -1.74 -4.37 -57.56
CA PRO A 25 -2.34 -3.60 -58.65
C PRO A 25 -3.28 -2.49 -58.19
N LYS A 26 -3.48 -1.52 -59.09
CA LYS A 26 -4.13 -0.22 -58.88
C LYS A 26 -5.24 -0.04 -59.92
N ALA A 27 -6.42 0.41 -59.49
CA ALA A 27 -7.46 1.04 -60.32
C ALA A 27 -8.28 1.96 -59.38
N GLN A 28 -8.23 3.29 -59.47
CA GLN A 28 -8.72 4.20 -60.53
C GLN A 28 -10.25 4.28 -60.65
N ASN A 29 -10.82 5.34 -60.06
CA ASN A 29 -12.14 5.89 -60.41
C ASN A 29 -12.18 6.35 -61.88
N PRO A 30 -13.37 6.52 -62.45
CA PRO A 30 -13.85 7.90 -62.66
C PRO A 30 -15.28 8.15 -62.13
N ALA A 31 -15.73 9.39 -62.24
CA ALA A 31 -16.93 9.93 -61.59
C ALA A 31 -18.06 10.28 -62.59
N TYR A 32 -19.11 10.92 -62.05
CA TYR A 32 -20.20 11.66 -62.72
C TYR A 32 -21.35 10.87 -63.38
N ALA A 33 -22.53 10.98 -62.76
CA ALA A 33 -23.75 11.43 -63.43
C ALA A 33 -24.61 12.24 -62.44
N ASP A 34 -25.10 13.40 -62.89
CA ASP A 34 -26.03 14.30 -62.20
C ASP A 34 -27.40 14.20 -62.89
N ALA A 35 -28.50 14.16 -62.12
CA ALA A 35 -29.87 14.42 -62.61
C ALA A 35 -30.91 14.49 -61.47
N SER A 36 -31.28 15.73 -61.10
CA SER A 36 -32.66 16.20 -60.88
C SER A 36 -33.74 15.29 -60.24
N ASN A 37 -34.11 15.64 -59.01
CA ASN A 37 -35.46 16.13 -58.63
C ASN A 37 -36.71 15.47 -59.25
N GLU A 38 -37.39 14.61 -58.48
CA GLU A 38 -38.85 14.48 -58.55
C GLU A 38 -39.48 14.53 -57.15
N SER A 39 -40.50 15.38 -57.02
CA SER A 39 -41.37 15.52 -55.85
C SER A 39 -42.43 14.42 -55.83
N GLY A 40 -42.46 13.61 -54.77
CA GLY A 40 -43.49 12.62 -54.52
C GLY A 40 -44.03 12.72 -53.09
N GLU A 41 -45.30 13.07 -52.94
CA GLU A 41 -46.02 13.02 -51.67
C GLU A 41 -46.39 11.57 -51.28
N HIS A 42 -46.87 11.41 -50.04
CA HIS A 42 -47.35 10.18 -49.37
C HIS A 42 -46.30 9.26 -48.70
N PRO A 43 -46.66 8.59 -47.59
CA PRO A 43 -47.54 9.04 -46.51
C PRO A 43 -46.90 8.88 -45.12
N MET A 44 -47.58 9.38 -44.09
CA MET A 44 -47.13 9.31 -42.70
C MET A 44 -47.07 7.85 -42.20
N ALA A 45 -45.87 7.28 -42.13
CA ALA A 45 -45.60 6.01 -41.47
C ALA A 45 -45.64 6.20 -39.93
N PRO A 46 -46.05 5.17 -39.15
CA PRO A 46 -46.12 5.30 -37.71
C PRO A 46 -44.73 5.52 -37.13
N VAL A 47 -44.64 6.39 -36.12
CA VAL A 47 -43.45 6.50 -35.29
C VAL A 47 -43.28 5.16 -34.58
N ALA A 48 -42.35 4.34 -35.05
CA ALA A 48 -41.92 3.18 -34.30
C ALA A 48 -41.27 3.70 -33.03
N ASP A 49 -41.93 3.44 -31.90
CA ASP A 49 -41.40 3.75 -30.58
C ASP A 49 -40.19 2.85 -30.35
N GLU A 50 -39.02 3.31 -30.80
CA GLU A 50 -37.76 2.69 -30.46
C GLU A 50 -37.62 2.80 -28.94
N VAL A 51 -38.01 1.73 -28.25
CA VAL A 51 -37.61 1.45 -26.88
C VAL A 51 -36.10 1.36 -26.90
N ARG A 52 -35.50 2.54 -26.77
CA ARG A 52 -34.08 2.77 -26.62
C ARG A 52 -33.71 1.97 -25.39
N ALA A 53 -33.10 0.80 -25.62
CA ALA A 53 -32.63 -0.04 -24.54
C ALA A 53 -31.81 0.88 -23.64
N ALA A 54 -32.27 1.06 -22.40
CA ALA A 54 -31.54 1.87 -21.44
C ALA A 54 -30.14 1.26 -21.40
N ILE A 55 -29.14 2.04 -21.81
CA ILE A 55 -27.75 1.72 -21.54
C ILE A 55 -27.71 1.43 -20.06
N ALA A 56 -27.51 0.15 -19.72
CA ALA A 56 -27.35 -0.25 -18.34
C ALA A 56 -26.18 0.58 -17.84
N ALA A 57 -26.47 1.50 -16.90
CA ALA A 57 -25.42 2.32 -16.33
C ALA A 57 -24.36 1.36 -15.81
N ASP A 58 -23.11 1.64 -16.16
CA ASP A 58 -21.99 0.88 -15.65
C ASP A 58 -22.09 0.88 -14.12
N PRO A 59 -22.22 -0.28 -13.45
CA PRO A 59 -22.49 -0.32 -12.01
C PRO A 59 -21.30 0.18 -11.16
N GLY A 60 -20.17 0.51 -11.80
CA GLY A 60 -18.95 0.98 -11.16
C GLY A 60 -18.24 -0.10 -10.34
N PRO A 61 -17.27 0.29 -9.50
CA PRO A 61 -16.57 -0.64 -8.64
C PRO A 61 -17.47 -1.16 -7.51
N ALA A 62 -17.37 -2.44 -7.17
CA ALA A 62 -18.14 -3.05 -6.08
C ALA A 62 -17.36 -4.15 -5.37
N VAL A 63 -17.23 -4.07 -4.03
CA VAL A 63 -16.53 -5.07 -3.21
C VAL A 63 -17.52 -6.09 -2.68
N THR A 64 -17.32 -7.37 -3.00
CA THR A 64 -18.27 -8.46 -2.69
C THR A 64 -17.77 -9.49 -1.68
N SER A 65 -16.49 -9.46 -1.32
CA SER A 65 -15.91 -10.28 -0.25
C SER A 65 -15.71 -9.49 1.05
N GLY A 66 -15.47 -10.21 2.14
CA GLY A 66 -14.76 -9.64 3.30
C GLY A 66 -13.26 -9.46 3.02
N LEU A 67 -12.54 -8.93 4.00
CA LEU A 67 -11.08 -8.82 3.98
C LEU A 67 -10.43 -10.22 4.08
N SER A 68 -9.30 -10.43 3.39
CA SER A 68 -8.53 -11.68 3.48
C SER A 68 -8.01 -12.01 4.89
N VAL A 69 -7.79 -10.99 5.72
CA VAL A 69 -7.52 -11.07 7.15
C VAL A 69 -8.32 -10.02 7.89
N ALA A 70 -8.82 -10.35 9.09
CA ALA A 70 -9.63 -9.43 9.90
C ALA A 70 -8.79 -8.55 10.85
N ALA A 71 -7.53 -8.91 11.10
CA ALA A 71 -6.67 -8.25 12.08
C ALA A 71 -5.21 -8.18 11.60
N VAL A 72 -4.52 -7.09 11.91
CA VAL A 72 -3.11 -6.86 11.53
C VAL A 72 -2.36 -6.04 12.59
N PRO A 73 -1.02 -6.14 12.68
CA PRO A 73 -0.21 -5.30 13.57
C PRO A 73 -0.38 -3.79 13.30
N PHE A 74 -0.40 -2.97 14.35
CA PHE A 74 -0.46 -1.50 14.24
C PHE A 74 0.76 -0.90 13.50
N THR A 75 1.85 -1.65 13.39
CA THR A 75 3.11 -1.26 12.75
C THR A 75 2.99 -1.07 11.23
N GLY A 76 1.86 -1.46 10.62
CA GLY A 76 1.60 -1.33 9.18
C GLY A 76 2.27 -2.39 8.32
N GLY A 77 2.10 -2.26 7.00
CA GLY A 77 2.73 -3.08 5.96
C GLY A 77 2.10 -4.45 5.69
N ALA A 78 1.13 -4.87 6.50
CA ALA A 78 0.33 -6.06 6.21
C ALA A 78 -0.50 -5.87 4.92
N GLN A 79 -0.44 -6.83 4.00
CA GLN A 79 -1.23 -6.81 2.77
C GLN A 79 -2.59 -7.49 2.99
N VAL A 80 -3.66 -6.80 2.62
CA VAL A 80 -5.05 -7.26 2.74
C VAL A 80 -5.69 -7.23 1.36
N THR A 81 -6.40 -8.30 1.02
CA THR A 81 -7.01 -8.51 -0.30
C THR A 81 -8.53 -8.60 -0.18
N VAL A 82 -9.23 -8.03 -1.17
CA VAL A 82 -10.68 -8.14 -1.38
C VAL A 82 -10.99 -8.55 -2.83
N GLN A 83 -12.17 -9.12 -3.03
CA GLN A 83 -12.71 -9.51 -4.34
C GLN A 83 -14.02 -8.78 -4.65
N GLY A 84 -14.31 -8.59 -5.93
CA GLY A 84 -15.37 -7.70 -6.38
C GLY A 84 -15.54 -7.67 -7.89
N SER A 85 -16.10 -6.56 -8.38
CA SER A 85 -16.18 -6.22 -9.80
C SER A 85 -15.67 -4.81 -10.02
N GLN A 86 -14.93 -4.61 -11.11
CA GLN A 86 -14.37 -3.33 -11.57
C GLN A 86 -13.49 -2.66 -10.49
N LEU A 87 -12.77 -3.48 -9.71
CA LEU A 87 -11.92 -2.98 -8.62
C LEU A 87 -10.66 -2.24 -9.12
N ASP A 88 -10.37 -2.29 -10.42
CA ASP A 88 -9.41 -1.43 -11.11
C ASP A 88 -9.86 0.03 -11.22
N GLU A 89 -11.15 0.33 -11.00
CA GLU A 89 -11.69 1.70 -10.90
C GLU A 89 -11.56 2.29 -9.47
N ILE A 90 -11.19 1.49 -8.47
CA ILE A 90 -10.87 1.99 -7.12
C ILE A 90 -9.53 2.70 -7.16
N THR A 91 -9.52 4.01 -6.89
CA THR A 91 -8.29 4.80 -6.82
C THR A 91 -7.84 5.09 -5.40
N GLN A 92 -8.73 4.93 -4.41
CA GLN A 92 -8.48 5.25 -3.02
C GLN A 92 -8.97 4.14 -2.09
N VAL A 93 -8.13 3.77 -1.12
CA VAL A 93 -8.54 2.98 0.05
C VAL A 93 -8.14 3.77 1.29
N THR A 94 -9.00 3.77 2.31
CA THR A 94 -8.65 4.30 3.63
C THR A 94 -8.94 3.27 4.72
N VAL A 95 -8.09 3.23 5.74
CA VAL A 95 -8.19 2.36 6.91
C VAL A 95 -8.16 3.26 8.15
N GLY A 96 -9.29 3.36 8.86
CA GLY A 96 -9.44 4.29 9.98
C GLY A 96 -9.37 5.77 9.56
N GLY A 97 -9.60 6.07 8.28
CA GLY A 97 -9.41 7.39 7.69
C GLY A 97 -7.96 7.70 7.28
N ALA A 98 -6.98 6.85 7.62
CA ALA A 98 -5.63 6.95 7.08
C ALA A 98 -5.60 6.37 5.65
N PRO A 99 -4.99 7.04 4.65
CA PRO A 99 -4.83 6.47 3.31
C PRO A 99 -4.07 5.15 3.35
N ALA A 100 -4.63 4.12 2.72
CA ALA A 100 -4.00 2.83 2.53
C ALA A 100 -3.56 2.69 1.07
N GLN A 101 -2.34 2.19 0.87
CA GLN A 101 -1.77 2.06 -0.47
C GLN A 101 -2.40 0.86 -1.19
N ILE A 102 -2.94 1.07 -2.39
CA ILE A 102 -3.28 -0.03 -3.30
C ILE A 102 -1.96 -0.60 -3.86
N VAL A 103 -1.71 -1.89 -3.60
CA VAL A 103 -0.51 -2.62 -4.03
C VAL A 103 -0.72 -3.28 -5.38
N ALA A 104 -1.93 -3.80 -5.61
CA ALA A 104 -2.35 -4.36 -6.88
C ALA A 104 -3.88 -4.25 -7.01
N ALA A 105 -4.36 -3.92 -8.21
CA ALA A 105 -5.77 -3.95 -8.55
C ALA A 105 -5.96 -4.52 -9.97
N ASP A 106 -6.96 -5.36 -10.12
CA ASP A 106 -7.56 -5.79 -11.38
C ASP A 106 -9.09 -5.75 -11.24
N ALA A 107 -9.82 -5.95 -12.33
CA ALA A 107 -11.29 -5.89 -12.36
C ALA A 107 -12.02 -6.85 -11.41
N THR A 108 -11.32 -7.78 -10.74
CA THR A 108 -11.91 -8.74 -9.79
C THR A 108 -11.27 -8.74 -8.41
N THR A 109 -10.02 -8.29 -8.28
CA THR A 109 -9.20 -8.41 -7.07
C THR A 109 -8.48 -7.09 -6.77
N LEU A 110 -8.53 -6.65 -5.51
CA LEU A 110 -7.73 -5.52 -5.03
C LEU A 110 -6.97 -5.93 -3.77
N THR A 111 -5.67 -5.66 -3.75
CA THR A 111 -4.79 -5.82 -2.59
C THR A 111 -4.24 -4.47 -2.16
N PHE A 112 -4.34 -4.15 -0.88
CA PHE A 112 -3.82 -2.92 -0.29
C PHE A 112 -2.90 -3.20 0.90
N ALA A 113 -1.90 -2.34 1.11
CA ALA A 113 -1.06 -2.33 2.29
C ALA A 113 -1.72 -1.48 3.38
N VAL A 114 -1.89 -2.07 4.56
CA VAL A 114 -2.45 -1.37 5.71
C VAL A 114 -1.42 -0.36 6.24
N PRO A 115 -1.79 0.93 6.43
CA PRO A 115 -0.86 1.92 6.94
C PRO A 115 -0.44 1.60 8.39
N ALA A 116 0.68 2.17 8.82
CA ALA A 116 1.02 2.18 10.24
C ALA A 116 0.09 3.16 11.00
N THR A 117 -0.23 2.83 12.24
CA THR A 117 -0.93 3.72 13.18
C THR A 117 -0.12 3.82 14.48
N SER A 118 -0.59 4.60 15.47
CA SER A 118 0.02 4.58 16.81
C SER A 118 -0.34 3.30 17.56
N ASP A 119 0.60 2.82 18.36
CA ASP A 119 0.44 1.89 19.48
C ASP A 119 -0.75 2.19 20.42
N THR A 120 -1.22 3.44 20.48
CA THR A 120 -2.40 3.86 21.25
C THR A 120 -3.71 3.87 20.44
N ALA A 121 -3.63 3.73 19.11
CA ALA A 121 -4.75 3.81 18.17
C ALA A 121 -5.13 2.40 17.65
N LEU A 122 -5.32 1.48 18.58
CA LEU A 122 -5.66 0.07 18.36
C LEU A 122 -7.16 -0.17 18.24
N GLY A 123 -7.54 -1.36 17.79
CA GLY A 123 -8.91 -1.83 17.70
C GLY A 123 -9.53 -1.68 16.31
N ASP A 124 -10.85 -1.78 16.27
CA ASP A 124 -11.61 -1.85 15.02
C ASP A 124 -11.67 -0.50 14.31
N VAL A 125 -11.20 -0.49 13.05
CA VAL A 125 -11.23 0.66 12.16
C VAL A 125 -11.99 0.34 10.86
N PRO A 126 -12.75 1.29 10.30
CA PRO A 126 -13.42 1.10 9.02
C PRO A 126 -12.41 1.09 7.86
N VAL A 127 -12.62 0.19 6.92
CA VAL A 127 -11.97 0.18 5.61
C VAL A 127 -12.98 0.66 4.56
N VAL A 128 -12.64 1.74 3.86
CA VAL A 128 -13.48 2.37 2.83
C VAL A 128 -12.71 2.37 1.51
N PHE A 129 -13.40 2.00 0.43
CA PHE A 129 -12.90 2.01 -0.94
C PHE A 129 -13.64 3.11 -1.72
N ALA A 130 -12.94 3.87 -2.55
CA ALA A 130 -13.54 4.93 -3.36
C ALA A 130 -12.94 5.03 -4.77
N ASP A 131 -13.76 5.47 -5.72
CA ASP A 131 -13.39 5.65 -7.11
C ASP A 131 -12.57 6.95 -7.37
N GLU A 132 -12.28 7.26 -8.63
CA GLU A 132 -11.56 8.49 -9.03
C GLU A 132 -12.29 9.80 -8.66
N THR A 133 -13.60 9.76 -8.46
CA THR A 133 -14.41 10.92 -8.04
C THR A 133 -14.46 11.09 -6.52
N GLY A 134 -13.99 10.08 -5.78
CA GLY A 134 -14.09 10.00 -4.32
C GLY A 134 -15.44 9.46 -3.83
N GLU A 135 -16.29 8.93 -4.71
CA GLU A 135 -17.53 8.28 -4.31
C GLU A 135 -17.23 6.91 -3.67
N PRO A 136 -17.80 6.59 -2.50
CA PRO A 136 -17.57 5.31 -1.84
C PRO A 136 -18.17 4.16 -2.65
N ALA A 137 -17.33 3.17 -2.97
CA ALA A 137 -17.77 1.96 -3.64
C ALA A 137 -18.63 1.10 -2.69
N PRO A 138 -19.75 0.51 -3.18
CA PRO A 138 -20.58 -0.36 -2.38
C PRO A 138 -19.82 -1.63 -1.93
N VAL A 139 -20.05 -1.99 -0.66
CA VAL A 139 -19.50 -3.17 0.00
C VAL A 139 -20.68 -4.06 0.43
N GLY A 140 -20.65 -5.34 0.10
CA GLY A 140 -21.66 -6.31 0.55
C GLY A 140 -21.94 -7.41 -0.45
N THR A 141 -22.94 -8.26 -0.19
CA THR A 141 -23.36 -9.25 -1.18
C THR A 141 -23.96 -8.58 -2.42
N PRO A 142 -23.90 -9.19 -3.61
CA PRO A 142 -24.50 -8.62 -4.82
C PRO A 142 -25.98 -8.21 -4.69
N ALA A 143 -26.73 -8.84 -3.79
CA ALA A 143 -28.12 -8.48 -3.49
C ALA A 143 -28.25 -7.18 -2.67
N GLU A 144 -27.37 -6.96 -1.69
CA GLU A 144 -27.31 -5.73 -0.87
C GLU A 144 -26.80 -4.55 -1.71
N ILE A 145 -25.84 -4.81 -2.59
CA ILE A 145 -25.32 -3.83 -3.56
C ILE A 145 -26.41 -3.46 -4.59
N ALA A 146 -27.16 -4.41 -5.12
CA ALA A 146 -28.27 -4.13 -6.02
C ALA A 146 -29.40 -3.33 -5.33
N ALA A 147 -29.73 -3.66 -4.07
CA ALA A 147 -30.75 -2.96 -3.31
C ALA A 147 -30.38 -1.50 -3.01
N THR A 148 -29.11 -1.23 -2.65
CA THR A 148 -28.63 0.13 -2.42
C THR A 148 -28.59 0.95 -3.71
N GLN A 149 -28.11 0.40 -4.83
CA GLN A 149 -28.13 1.08 -6.12
C GLN A 149 -29.55 1.39 -6.64
N GLN A 150 -30.53 0.51 -6.43
CA GLN A 150 -31.93 0.77 -6.80
C GLN A 150 -32.57 1.95 -6.05
N THR A 151 -32.14 2.26 -4.83
CA THR A 151 -32.69 3.42 -4.09
C THR A 151 -32.21 4.77 -4.61
N SER A 152 -31.07 4.82 -5.33
CA SER A 152 -30.55 6.06 -5.90
C SER A 152 -31.23 6.46 -7.23
N SER A 153 -31.78 5.51 -7.98
CA SER A 153 -32.37 5.76 -9.31
C SER A 153 -33.82 6.25 -9.32
N VAL A 154 -34.50 6.30 -8.17
CA VAL A 154 -35.91 6.77 -8.06
C VAL A 154 -36.07 8.28 -7.84
N ALA A 155 -34.98 9.04 -7.72
CA ALA A 155 -35.03 10.49 -7.49
C ALA A 155 -35.28 11.35 -8.76
N SER A 156 -35.47 10.72 -9.93
CA SER A 156 -35.57 11.41 -11.22
C SER A 156 -36.91 11.15 -11.94
N VAL A 157 -38.01 11.64 -11.36
CA VAL A 157 -39.28 11.81 -12.10
C VAL A 157 -39.47 13.27 -12.48
N ASP A 158 -39.28 13.52 -13.78
CA ASP A 158 -39.45 14.81 -14.45
C ASP A 158 -40.87 15.38 -14.24
N SER A 159 -40.96 16.70 -14.05
CA SER A 159 -42.22 17.43 -13.85
C SER A 159 -42.43 18.46 -14.96
N ALA A 160 -42.69 17.95 -16.17
CA ALA A 160 -43.15 18.76 -17.28
C ALA A 160 -44.69 18.83 -17.35
N ASN A 161 -45.21 20.06 -17.48
CA ASN A 161 -46.49 20.44 -18.09
C ASN A 161 -47.82 20.29 -17.30
N VAL A 162 -48.30 21.40 -16.70
CA VAL A 162 -49.69 21.91 -16.85
C VAL A 162 -49.65 23.45 -16.89
N SER A 163 -50.49 24.08 -17.72
CA SER A 163 -50.50 25.54 -17.97
C SER A 163 -51.83 26.23 -17.61
N THR A 164 -51.74 27.49 -17.16
CA THR A 164 -52.76 28.58 -17.15
C THR A 164 -54.11 28.41 -16.42
N GLY A 165 -54.43 29.33 -15.49
CA GLY A 165 -55.81 29.46 -14.95
C GLY A 165 -56.07 30.55 -13.89
N SER A 166 -56.21 31.81 -14.32
CA SER A 166 -56.92 32.94 -13.64
C SER A 166 -56.41 33.53 -12.29
N LEU A 167 -56.48 34.88 -12.21
CA LEU A 167 -56.28 35.70 -11.01
C LEU A 167 -57.61 35.97 -10.30
N ALA A 168 -57.69 35.82 -8.97
CA ALA A 168 -58.42 36.70 -8.03
C ALA A 168 -58.38 36.14 -6.60
N GLU A 169 -58.12 37.01 -5.61
CA GLU A 169 -58.44 36.91 -4.17
C GLU A 169 -58.06 35.61 -3.41
N ILE A 170 -57.19 35.63 -2.41
CA ILE A 170 -57.22 36.55 -1.25
C ILE A 170 -55.82 36.96 -0.78
N ALA A 171 -55.63 38.27 -0.54
CA ALA A 171 -54.39 38.82 -0.01
C ALA A 171 -54.47 39.03 1.52
N ALA A 172 -53.51 38.49 2.27
CA ALA A 172 -53.29 38.85 3.68
C ALA A 172 -51.83 38.61 4.13
N ALA A 173 -50.95 39.55 3.76
CA ALA A 173 -49.74 39.99 4.48
C ALA A 173 -48.78 38.95 5.13
N SER A 174 -47.59 38.76 4.51
CA SER A 174 -46.35 39.37 5.03
C SER A 174 -45.11 39.18 4.13
N ALA A 175 -44.30 40.25 4.05
CA ALA A 175 -42.87 40.33 3.70
C ALA A 175 -42.31 39.60 2.44
N GLN A 176 -41.86 40.39 1.46
CA GLN A 176 -40.82 40.03 0.48
C GLN A 176 -39.43 40.11 1.17
N VAL A 177 -38.24 39.68 0.69
CA VAL A 177 -37.58 39.38 -0.60
C VAL A 177 -36.37 38.43 -0.27
N PRO A 178 -35.74 37.58 -1.15
CA PRO A 178 -36.05 37.04 -2.49
C PRO A 178 -36.06 35.48 -2.53
N ALA A 179 -36.16 34.90 -3.74
CA ALA A 179 -35.80 33.50 -3.98
C ALA A 179 -34.28 33.34 -4.21
N GLU A 180 -33.65 32.43 -3.45
CA GLU A 180 -32.45 31.70 -3.90
C GLU A 180 -32.83 30.23 -4.03
N ALA A 181 -32.33 29.58 -5.09
CA ALA A 181 -32.66 28.19 -5.36
C ALA A 181 -32.00 27.29 -4.30
N SER A 182 -32.81 26.72 -3.41
CA SER A 182 -32.39 25.60 -2.59
C SER A 182 -32.09 24.41 -3.50
N ALA A 183 -30.83 24.31 -3.95
CA ALA A 183 -30.28 23.05 -4.39
C ALA A 183 -30.40 22.08 -3.22
N THR A 184 -31.35 21.16 -3.32
CA THR A 184 -31.53 20.09 -2.33
C THR A 184 -30.25 19.27 -2.35
N ALA A 185 -29.38 19.49 -1.36
CA ALA A 185 -28.16 18.72 -1.22
C ALA A 185 -28.55 17.24 -1.13
N VAL A 186 -28.17 16.47 -2.15
CA VAL A 186 -28.23 15.01 -2.11
C VAL A 186 -27.38 14.63 -0.91
N LEU A 187 -28.01 14.06 0.13
CA LEU A 187 -27.29 13.59 1.30
C LEU A 187 -26.30 12.52 0.82
N PRO A 188 -25.00 12.63 1.15
CA PRO A 188 -24.03 11.64 0.71
C PRO A 188 -24.45 10.26 1.22
N ARG A 189 -24.47 9.30 0.29
CA ARG A 189 -24.77 7.88 0.51
C ARG A 189 -23.90 7.37 1.68
N PRO A 190 -24.47 6.73 2.72
CA PRO A 190 -23.67 6.17 3.79
C PRO A 190 -22.78 5.06 3.24
N ALA A 191 -21.47 5.28 3.25
CA ALA A 191 -20.48 4.30 2.82
C ALA A 191 -20.61 3.03 3.67
N THR A 192 -20.95 1.91 3.04
CA THR A 192 -20.79 0.60 3.70
C THR A 192 -19.30 0.28 3.73
N SER A 193 -18.78 -0.06 4.91
CA SER A 193 -17.35 -0.29 5.14
C SER A 193 -17.11 -1.72 5.62
N LEU A 194 -15.91 -2.24 5.36
CA LEU A 194 -15.40 -3.43 6.04
C LEU A 194 -14.74 -3.00 7.36
N THR A 195 -14.56 -3.94 8.29
CA THR A 195 -13.85 -3.68 9.55
C THR A 195 -12.51 -4.41 9.55
N LEU A 196 -11.44 -3.70 9.90
CA LEU A 196 -10.12 -4.26 10.17
C LEU A 196 -9.73 -3.92 11.61
N THR A 197 -9.21 -4.88 12.36
CA THR A 197 -8.70 -4.64 13.71
C THR A 197 -7.20 -4.36 13.69
N TYR A 198 -6.77 -3.19 14.14
CA TYR A 198 -5.37 -3.00 14.53
C TYR A 198 -5.11 -3.71 15.84
N THR A 199 -4.17 -4.64 15.82
CA THR A 199 -3.73 -5.43 16.98
C THR A 199 -2.29 -5.09 17.34
N THR A 200 -1.92 -5.38 18.58
CA THR A 200 -0.54 -5.49 18.99
C THR A 200 -0.03 -6.92 18.80
N ASP A 201 1.27 -7.09 18.58
CA ASP A 201 1.96 -8.29 19.04
C ASP A 201 2.74 -7.87 20.29
N PRO A 202 2.28 -8.25 21.50
CA PRO A 202 2.93 -7.86 22.75
C PRO A 202 4.44 -8.16 22.82
N ARG A 203 4.94 -9.08 21.98
CA ARG A 203 6.38 -9.36 21.85
C ARG A 203 7.11 -8.28 21.05
N ILE A 204 6.54 -7.85 19.92
CA ILE A 204 7.08 -6.75 19.11
C ILE A 204 7.02 -5.45 19.92
N ASP A 205 5.90 -5.20 20.60
CA ASP A 205 5.71 -4.05 21.47
C ASP A 205 6.77 -3.98 22.57
N ALA A 206 7.01 -5.09 23.28
CA ALA A 206 8.02 -5.15 24.34
C ALA A 206 9.45 -4.95 23.79
N GLN A 207 9.77 -5.58 22.66
CA GLN A 207 11.05 -5.42 21.97
C GLN A 207 11.31 -3.96 21.56
N VAL A 208 10.38 -3.33 20.85
CA VAL A 208 10.53 -1.95 20.36
C VAL A 208 10.43 -0.95 21.51
N GLY A 209 9.54 -1.18 22.48
CA GLY A 209 9.44 -0.39 23.70
C GLY A 209 10.75 -0.37 24.48
N TYR A 210 11.46 -1.50 24.57
CA TYR A 210 12.80 -1.56 25.16
C TYR A 210 13.80 -0.70 24.39
N ILE A 211 13.86 -0.84 23.06
CA ILE A 211 14.76 -0.05 22.20
C ILE A 211 14.52 1.46 22.43
N LEU A 212 13.25 1.91 22.38
CA LEU A 212 12.90 3.32 22.54
C LEU A 212 13.10 3.86 23.97
N ALA A 213 13.02 3.00 25.00
CA ALA A 213 13.30 3.39 26.38
C ALA A 213 14.81 3.52 26.68
N HIS A 214 15.66 2.80 25.94
CA HIS A 214 17.06 2.60 26.33
C HIS A 214 18.13 3.09 25.33
N TRP A 215 17.79 3.43 24.07
CA TRP A 215 18.75 3.84 23.03
C TRP A 215 19.74 4.95 23.42
N SER A 216 19.36 5.82 24.36
CA SER A 216 20.21 6.88 24.95
C SER A 216 20.30 6.79 26.49
N ASN A 217 19.69 5.77 27.09
CA ASN A 217 19.61 5.57 28.54
C ASN A 217 19.83 4.09 28.87
N TYR A 218 21.09 3.68 28.80
CA TYR A 218 21.54 2.30 28.90
C TYR A 218 21.02 1.59 30.16
N ASN A 219 20.53 0.35 29.99
CA ASN A 219 20.04 -0.50 31.10
C ASN A 219 21.18 -1.17 31.90
N ALA A 220 22.14 -0.35 32.34
CA ALA A 220 23.36 -0.78 33.03
C ALA A 220 23.12 -1.45 34.40
N GLY A 221 21.89 -1.41 34.91
CA GLY A 221 21.47 -2.11 36.12
C GLY A 221 21.09 -3.58 35.90
N GLN A 222 20.91 -4.03 34.65
CA GLN A 222 20.58 -5.41 34.29
C GLN A 222 21.61 -6.04 33.35
N TYR A 223 22.19 -5.25 32.45
CA TYR A 223 23.07 -5.73 31.38
C TYR A 223 24.41 -4.98 31.37
N PRO A 224 25.49 -5.59 30.87
CA PRO A 224 26.76 -4.88 30.66
C PRO A 224 26.58 -3.79 29.60
N VAL A 225 27.40 -2.74 29.70
CA VAL A 225 27.57 -1.71 28.68
C VAL A 225 28.94 -1.90 28.04
N ILE A 226 28.99 -2.08 26.73
CA ILE A 226 30.21 -2.43 25.99
C ILE A 226 30.69 -1.23 25.16
N ASP A 227 31.77 -0.60 25.61
CA ASP A 227 32.32 0.59 24.95
C ASP A 227 32.78 0.27 23.51
N GLY A 228 32.31 1.06 22.54
CA GLY A 228 32.69 1.00 21.14
C GLY A 228 32.03 -0.08 20.26
N TYR A 229 31.28 -1.04 20.80
CA TYR A 229 30.63 -2.10 19.99
C TYR A 229 29.38 -2.76 20.64
N ASP A 230 28.62 -2.02 21.44
CA ASP A 230 27.41 -2.49 22.14
C ASP A 230 26.25 -2.94 21.24
N CYS A 231 26.36 -2.84 19.91
CA CYS A 231 25.27 -2.99 18.95
C CYS A 231 24.50 -4.33 19.07
N ALA A 232 25.21 -5.46 19.05
CA ALA A 232 24.62 -6.79 19.19
C ALA A 232 24.20 -7.10 20.64
N ASN A 233 24.87 -6.53 21.65
CA ASN A 233 24.47 -6.64 23.05
C ASN A 233 23.11 -5.98 23.28
N PHE A 234 22.93 -4.75 22.78
CA PHE A 234 21.66 -4.03 22.89
C PHE A 234 20.53 -4.69 22.11
N ALA A 235 20.81 -5.15 20.88
CA ALA A 235 19.85 -5.94 20.11
C ALA A 235 19.45 -7.22 20.88
N SER A 236 20.42 -7.92 21.49
CA SER A 236 20.16 -9.12 22.28
C SER A 236 19.26 -8.87 23.49
N GLN A 237 19.44 -7.75 24.18
CA GLN A 237 18.56 -7.34 25.28
C GLN A 237 17.10 -7.19 24.82
N SER A 238 16.87 -6.50 23.68
CA SER A 238 15.52 -6.35 23.14
C SER A 238 14.86 -7.69 22.76
N LEU A 239 15.65 -8.70 22.34
CA LEU A 239 15.13 -10.03 22.01
C LEU A 239 14.67 -10.79 23.27
N ILE A 240 15.29 -10.56 24.43
CA ILE A 240 14.76 -11.07 25.71
C ILE A 240 13.40 -10.46 26.01
N GLU A 241 13.22 -9.15 25.80
CA GLU A 241 11.91 -8.50 25.99
C GLU A 241 10.86 -8.96 24.95
N ARG A 242 11.29 -9.32 23.72
CA ARG A 242 10.47 -10.06 22.74
C ARG A 242 9.99 -11.43 23.27
N GLY A 243 10.57 -11.92 24.36
CA GLY A 243 10.31 -13.23 24.95
C GLY A 243 11.14 -14.36 24.35
N TRP A 244 12.29 -14.06 23.72
CA TRP A 244 13.25 -15.11 23.38
C TRP A 244 13.90 -15.67 24.64
N THR A 245 14.10 -16.98 24.66
CA THR A 245 14.80 -17.68 25.74
C THR A 245 16.24 -17.92 25.32
N MET A 246 17.19 -17.57 26.18
CA MET A 246 18.62 -17.86 25.97
C MET A 246 18.87 -19.37 25.85
N ASP A 247 19.90 -19.73 25.08
CA ASP A 247 20.37 -21.12 24.95
C ASP A 247 21.91 -21.18 24.93
N GLY A 248 22.48 -22.39 24.82
CA GLY A 248 23.94 -22.57 24.84
C GLY A 248 24.68 -21.90 23.67
N GLY A 249 23.97 -21.50 22.62
CA GLY A 249 24.51 -20.78 21.46
C GLY A 249 24.29 -19.26 21.50
N TRP A 250 23.35 -18.75 22.30
CA TRP A 250 23.09 -17.31 22.52
C TRP A 250 22.64 -17.04 23.96
N PHE A 251 23.49 -16.39 24.77
CA PHE A 251 23.23 -16.13 26.19
C PHE A 251 24.01 -14.96 26.80
N TYR A 252 23.50 -14.47 27.93
CA TYR A 252 24.19 -13.67 28.93
C TYR A 252 23.86 -14.21 30.34
N ASP A 253 24.87 -14.50 31.16
CA ASP A 253 24.70 -14.88 32.56
C ASP A 253 24.96 -13.69 33.49
N ALA A 254 23.89 -13.13 34.03
CA ALA A 254 23.93 -12.00 34.96
C ALA A 254 24.68 -12.27 36.28
N ASN A 255 24.90 -13.54 36.66
CA ASN A 255 25.62 -13.88 37.90
C ASN A 255 27.15 -13.82 37.73
N THR A 256 27.64 -14.15 36.53
CA THR A 256 29.08 -14.25 36.22
C THR A 256 29.58 -13.16 35.27
N GLY A 257 28.66 -12.49 34.56
CA GLY A 257 28.99 -11.56 33.48
C GLY A 257 29.36 -12.26 32.16
N ALA A 258 29.28 -13.59 32.08
CA ALA A 258 29.66 -14.34 30.89
C ALA A 258 28.64 -14.14 29.75
N THR A 259 29.12 -14.02 28.53
CA THR A 259 28.29 -13.90 27.31
C THR A 259 28.74 -14.93 26.27
N SER A 260 27.82 -15.35 25.40
CA SER A 260 28.19 -15.99 24.13
C SER A 260 28.75 -14.95 23.15
N PRO A 261 29.59 -15.34 22.18
CA PRO A 261 30.00 -14.44 21.10
C PRO A 261 28.81 -13.85 20.33
N SER A 262 27.78 -14.66 20.06
CA SER A 262 26.54 -14.26 19.38
C SER A 262 25.69 -13.24 20.15
N TRP A 263 25.90 -13.08 21.46
CA TRP A 263 25.22 -12.06 22.26
C TRP A 263 25.88 -10.68 22.08
N THR A 264 27.21 -10.63 21.92
CA THR A 264 27.98 -9.37 21.93
C THR A 264 28.58 -8.96 20.59
N SER A 265 28.63 -9.85 19.58
CA SER A 265 29.20 -9.57 18.26
C SER A 265 28.16 -9.72 17.16
N SER A 266 28.06 -8.71 16.29
CA SER A 266 27.16 -8.68 15.12
C SER A 266 27.42 -9.85 14.16
N THR A 267 28.68 -10.08 13.81
CA THR A 267 29.14 -11.22 12.97
C THR A 267 28.81 -12.57 13.61
N ALA A 268 29.01 -12.73 14.92
CA ALA A 268 28.70 -13.99 15.59
C ALA A 268 27.18 -14.21 15.76
N MET A 269 26.40 -13.13 15.94
CA MET A 269 24.94 -13.19 15.95
C MET A 269 24.42 -13.64 14.58
N ARG A 270 24.95 -13.08 13.49
CA ARG A 270 24.65 -13.46 12.12
C ARG A 270 24.90 -14.95 11.86
N ASP A 271 26.09 -15.43 12.22
CA ASP A 271 26.49 -16.83 11.98
C ASP A 271 25.62 -17.80 12.79
N TRP A 272 25.25 -17.43 14.02
CA TRP A 272 24.28 -18.17 14.82
C TRP A 272 22.88 -18.14 14.19
N LEU A 273 22.36 -16.97 13.77
CA LEU A 273 21.05 -16.85 13.10
C LEU A 273 20.97 -17.66 11.80
N TYR A 274 22.05 -17.73 11.01
CA TYR A 274 22.11 -18.62 9.84
C TYR A 274 21.98 -20.11 10.20
N SER A 275 22.42 -20.52 11.39
CA SER A 275 22.19 -21.87 11.92
C SER A 275 20.80 -22.08 12.53
N ARG A 276 19.99 -21.02 12.64
CA ARG A 276 18.67 -20.98 13.29
C ARG A 276 17.52 -20.60 12.34
N PRO A 277 17.28 -21.39 11.27
CA PRO A 277 16.11 -21.22 10.41
C PRO A 277 14.79 -21.59 11.11
N ASP A 278 14.82 -21.97 12.39
CA ASP A 278 13.66 -22.04 13.28
C ASP A 278 13.24 -20.64 13.79
N LEU A 279 14.21 -19.74 14.04
CA LEU A 279 13.99 -18.41 14.63
C LEU A 279 13.84 -17.29 13.59
N ALA A 280 14.59 -17.35 12.49
CA ALA A 280 14.67 -16.26 11.53
C ALA A 280 14.83 -16.72 10.07
N THR A 281 14.52 -15.82 9.14
CA THR A 281 14.76 -15.98 7.70
C THR A 281 15.67 -14.85 7.23
N ALA A 282 16.84 -15.18 6.67
CA ALA A 282 17.74 -14.18 6.14
C ALA A 282 17.17 -13.53 4.87
N LEU A 283 17.33 -12.22 4.76
CA LEU A 283 16.93 -11.39 3.62
C LEU A 283 18.10 -10.51 3.19
N ASP A 284 18.23 -10.25 1.90
CA ASP A 284 19.06 -9.14 1.37
C ASP A 284 18.22 -7.89 1.07
N ASP A 285 18.87 -6.78 0.75
CA ASP A 285 18.19 -5.50 0.54
C ASP A 285 17.25 -5.47 -0.68
N SER A 286 17.42 -6.36 -1.66
CA SER A 286 16.44 -6.51 -2.76
C SER A 286 15.10 -7.08 -2.27
N GLN A 287 15.11 -7.70 -1.08
CA GLN A 287 13.94 -8.25 -0.42
C GLN A 287 13.38 -7.33 0.67
N ARG A 288 13.83 -6.06 0.76
CA ARG A 288 13.44 -5.10 1.82
C ARG A 288 11.92 -4.96 2.02
N ALA A 289 11.12 -5.12 0.97
CA ALA A 289 9.65 -5.12 1.07
C ALA A 289 9.06 -6.26 1.94
N GLN A 290 9.86 -7.23 2.37
CA GLN A 290 9.45 -8.30 3.29
C GLN A 290 9.77 -8.00 4.77
N VAL A 291 10.59 -6.99 5.04
CA VAL A 291 11.05 -6.59 6.39
C VAL A 291 9.88 -6.08 7.23
N LYS A 292 9.91 -6.36 8.53
CA LYS A 292 8.86 -6.01 9.50
C LYS A 292 9.45 -5.31 10.72
N VAL A 293 8.60 -4.64 11.49
CA VAL A 293 9.01 -4.10 12.79
C VAL A 293 9.34 -5.24 13.77
N GLY A 294 10.43 -5.08 14.52
CA GLY A 294 11.03 -6.12 15.35
C GLY A 294 12.05 -7.01 14.64
N ASP A 295 12.19 -6.92 13.31
CA ASP A 295 13.23 -7.63 12.56
C ASP A 295 14.63 -7.09 12.91
N ILE A 296 15.66 -7.88 12.65
CA ILE A 296 17.06 -7.45 12.83
C ILE A 296 17.57 -6.89 11.51
N ALA A 297 18.15 -5.70 11.54
CA ALA A 297 18.96 -5.14 10.46
C ALA A 297 20.44 -5.31 10.79
N GLN A 298 21.23 -5.73 9.82
CA GLN A 298 22.68 -5.81 9.94
C GLN A 298 23.35 -5.06 8.81
N PHE A 299 24.24 -4.14 9.16
CA PHE A 299 25.04 -3.37 8.21
C PHE A 299 26.43 -3.99 8.07
N ASP A 300 26.99 -3.80 6.90
CA ASP A 300 28.34 -4.21 6.50
C ASP A 300 29.03 -2.95 5.97
N TRP A 301 29.51 -2.09 6.88
CA TRP A 301 29.89 -0.71 6.54
C TRP A 301 31.12 -0.64 5.61
N ASP A 302 32.01 -1.63 5.69
CA ASP A 302 33.27 -1.68 4.92
C ASP A 302 33.24 -2.68 3.74
N ASP A 303 32.07 -3.26 3.44
CA ASP A 303 31.86 -4.33 2.46
C ASP A 303 32.79 -5.56 2.67
N SER A 304 33.24 -5.82 3.90
CA SER A 304 34.04 -7.00 4.25
C SER A 304 33.25 -8.31 4.15
N GLY A 305 31.92 -8.24 4.17
CA GLY A 305 31.03 -9.38 4.26
C GLY A 305 30.96 -9.97 5.68
N ASP A 306 31.44 -9.28 6.72
CA ASP A 306 31.35 -9.74 8.12
C ASP A 306 30.12 -9.20 8.87
N ARG A 307 29.49 -8.13 8.36
CA ARG A 307 28.35 -7.42 8.94
C ARG A 307 28.62 -6.94 10.36
N ASP A 308 29.54 -5.99 10.48
CA ASP A 308 30.06 -5.42 11.73
C ASP A 308 29.01 -4.81 12.69
N HIS A 309 27.86 -4.33 12.21
CA HIS A 309 26.89 -3.59 13.02
C HIS A 309 25.47 -4.18 12.99
N THR A 310 24.87 -4.39 14.17
CA THR A 310 23.49 -4.89 14.34
C THR A 310 22.56 -3.81 14.90
N ALA A 311 21.35 -3.72 14.37
CA ALA A 311 20.28 -2.83 14.85
C ALA A 311 18.91 -3.54 14.78
N ILE A 312 17.91 -3.00 15.47
CA ILE A 312 16.53 -3.52 15.43
C ILE A 312 15.64 -2.59 14.59
N VAL A 313 14.82 -3.15 13.72
CA VAL A 313 13.85 -2.40 12.91
C VAL A 313 12.74 -1.88 13.82
N THR A 314 12.66 -0.56 13.99
CA THR A 314 11.64 0.10 14.82
C THR A 314 10.45 0.60 14.01
N ARG A 315 10.61 0.78 12.68
CA ARG A 315 9.54 1.20 11.77
C ARG A 315 9.80 0.72 10.35
N VAL A 316 8.74 0.40 9.62
CA VAL A 316 8.74 0.15 8.18
C VAL A 316 7.60 0.93 7.54
N ASP A 317 7.89 1.68 6.47
CA ASP A 317 6.88 2.31 5.60
C ASP A 317 7.04 1.71 4.21
N HIS A 318 5.95 1.23 3.61
CA HIS A 318 5.91 0.89 2.19
C HIS A 318 5.29 2.06 1.41
N ASN A 319 5.90 2.41 0.27
CA ASN A 319 5.52 3.58 -0.53
C ASN A 319 4.75 3.17 -1.81
N PRO A 320 3.88 4.06 -2.35
CA PRO A 320 3.13 3.82 -3.59
C PRO A 320 3.96 3.46 -4.83
N ASP A 321 5.24 3.86 -4.87
CA ASP A 321 6.17 3.54 -5.97
C ASP A 321 6.82 2.14 -5.84
N GLY A 322 6.42 1.36 -4.82
CA GLY A 322 6.97 0.05 -4.50
C GLY A 322 8.26 0.09 -3.67
N SER A 323 8.81 1.27 -3.37
CA SER A 323 9.94 1.40 -2.46
C SER A 323 9.51 1.11 -1.01
N THR A 324 10.46 0.69 -0.17
CA THR A 324 10.23 0.45 1.26
C THR A 324 11.28 1.21 2.06
N LYS A 325 10.84 2.06 2.98
CA LYS A 325 11.70 2.72 3.96
C LYS A 325 11.70 1.93 5.26
N VAL A 326 12.88 1.84 5.85
CA VAL A 326 13.12 1.12 7.10
C VAL A 326 13.87 2.06 8.03
N TRP A 327 13.45 2.09 9.30
CA TRP A 327 14.16 2.80 10.36
C TRP A 327 14.55 1.83 11.47
N VAL A 328 15.70 2.09 12.08
CA VAL A 328 16.29 1.21 13.10
C VAL A 328 16.62 1.95 14.39
N GLY A 329 16.71 1.21 15.50
CA GLY A 329 17.33 1.68 16.74
C GLY A 329 18.58 0.84 17.09
N SER A 330 19.61 1.49 17.62
CA SER A 330 20.88 0.85 18.00
C SER A 330 21.62 1.59 19.11
N HIS A 331 22.60 0.91 19.71
CA HIS A 331 23.74 1.49 20.44
C HIS A 331 24.99 1.51 19.55
N THR A 332 26.17 1.87 20.09
CA THR A 332 27.44 2.15 19.37
C THR A 332 27.37 3.42 18.53
N LYS A 333 26.34 3.52 17.72
CA LYS A 333 25.71 4.79 17.39
C LYS A 333 24.36 4.80 18.09
N ASP A 334 24.24 5.62 19.14
CA ASP A 334 23.05 5.76 19.96
C ASP A 334 21.98 6.53 19.16
N VAL A 335 20.99 5.79 18.63
CA VAL A 335 19.89 6.36 17.84
C VAL A 335 18.60 5.57 18.04
N ASP A 336 17.48 6.30 18.06
CA ASP A 336 16.16 5.81 17.69
C ASP A 336 15.82 6.24 16.25
N TYR A 337 14.94 5.48 15.59
CA TYR A 337 14.39 5.77 14.26
C TYR A 337 15.40 6.32 13.23
N TRP A 338 16.58 5.70 13.11
CA TRP A 338 17.56 6.08 12.11
C TRP A 338 17.18 5.48 10.75
N ASP A 339 16.91 6.34 9.77
CA ASP A 339 16.56 5.96 8.39
C ASP A 339 17.72 5.20 7.74
N VAL A 340 17.46 3.96 7.29
CA VAL A 340 18.47 3.07 6.70
C VAL A 340 19.12 3.66 5.45
N ASP A 341 18.38 4.43 4.64
CA ASP A 341 18.93 5.04 3.42
C ASP A 341 19.88 6.19 3.78
N VAL A 342 19.55 6.96 4.81
CA VAL A 342 20.44 7.98 5.39
C VAL A 342 21.66 7.33 6.03
N ALA A 343 21.48 6.14 6.63
CA ALA A 343 22.56 5.37 7.22
C ALA A 343 23.59 4.93 6.18
N LEU A 344 23.14 4.24 5.13
CA LEU A 344 23.99 3.82 4.00
C LEU A 344 24.60 5.01 3.25
N ALA A 345 23.84 6.10 3.04
CA ALA A 345 24.37 7.30 2.37
C ALA A 345 25.45 8.05 3.17
N SER A 346 25.58 7.81 4.47
CA SER A 346 26.57 8.46 5.35
C SER A 346 27.69 7.54 5.84
N GLY A 347 27.41 6.23 6.02
CA GLY A 347 28.38 5.21 6.38
C GLY A 347 29.05 4.51 5.20
N GLY A 348 28.36 4.39 4.06
CA GLY A 348 28.73 3.49 2.97
C GLY A 348 28.16 2.08 3.18
N GLY A 349 28.77 1.10 2.51
CA GLY A 349 28.49 -0.32 2.71
C GLY A 349 27.13 -0.80 2.23
N SER A 350 26.67 -1.90 2.81
CA SER A 350 25.40 -2.57 2.49
C SER A 350 24.60 -2.96 3.74
N VAL A 351 23.31 -3.28 3.56
CA VAL A 351 22.41 -3.74 4.63
C VAL A 351 21.79 -5.09 4.27
N TYR A 352 21.56 -5.89 5.30
CA TYR A 352 20.90 -7.19 5.26
C TYR A 352 19.92 -7.29 6.42
N TYR A 353 18.96 -8.20 6.34
CA TYR A 353 17.97 -8.38 7.40
C TYR A 353 17.84 -9.84 7.81
N PHE A 354 17.37 -10.05 9.04
CA PHE A 354 16.81 -11.33 9.48
C PHE A 354 15.36 -11.07 9.88
N SER A 355 14.43 -11.59 9.07
CA SER A 355 13.00 -11.52 9.40
C SER A 355 12.66 -12.57 10.46
N LEU A 356 12.23 -12.10 11.63
CA LEU A 356 12.01 -12.94 12.80
C LEU A 356 10.63 -13.60 12.76
N ARG A 357 10.52 -14.75 13.45
CA ARG A 357 9.23 -15.46 13.62
C ARG A 357 8.47 -15.05 14.88
#